data_AF-A0A971PB43-F1
#
_entry.id   AF-A0A971PB43-F1
#
_cell.length_a   1.000
_cell.length_b   1.000
_cell.length_c   1.000
_cell.angle_alpha   90.00
_cell.angle_beta   90.00
_cell.angle_gamma   90.00
#
_symmetry.space_group_name_H-M   'P 1'
#
loop_
_entity.id
_entity.type
_entity.pdbx_description
1 polymer ?
#
loop_
_entity_poly.entity_id
_entity_poly.type
_entity_poly.pdbx_seq_one_letter_code
_entity_poly.pdbx_strand_id
1 'polypeptide(L)'
;MKRGKNPASGRRLQGVELMVDLERGEIWVKDNDNRLTPAELRLLAILYRREGRPITVELLAEELDRDPAGCGGGNPRFHISNLRRKLGHGPDRPVIATRTGIGYYLVPGAINIKE
;
A
#
# COMPACT_ATOMS: atom_id res chain seq x y z
N MET A 1 12.04 -12.22 39.94
CA MET A 1 12.69 -11.04 39.33
C MET A 1 12.32 -10.97 37.85
N LYS A 2 11.78 -9.83 37.40
CA LYS A 2 11.71 -9.30 36.01
C LYS A 2 10.88 -10.14 35.00
N ARG A 3 9.79 -9.68 34.36
CA ARG A 3 9.24 -8.35 34.05
C ARG A 3 7.75 -8.51 33.73
N GLY A 4 6.92 -7.58 34.19
CA GLY A 4 5.62 -7.34 33.56
C GLY A 4 5.77 -6.51 32.28
N LYS A 5 4.83 -6.67 31.34
CA LYS A 5 4.16 -5.56 30.63
C LYS A 5 2.98 -6.05 29.78
N ASN A 6 1.81 -5.75 30.30
CA ASN A 6 0.60 -5.22 29.65
C ASN A 6 -0.19 -6.08 28.63
N PRO A 7 -1.53 -6.19 28.81
CA PRO A 7 -2.43 -6.79 27.84
C PRO A 7 -2.78 -5.73 26.79
N ALA A 8 -2.53 -6.04 25.52
CA ALA A 8 -3.24 -5.41 24.43
C ALA A 8 -3.80 -6.55 23.60
N SER A 9 -5.09 -6.82 23.77
CA SER A 9 -5.94 -7.42 22.75
C SER A 9 -5.96 -6.47 21.55
N GLY A 10 -4.82 -6.32 20.88
CA GLY A 10 -4.72 -5.69 19.59
C GLY A 10 -5.36 -6.66 18.64
N ARG A 11 -6.51 -6.29 18.08
CA ARG A 11 -7.05 -6.90 16.87
C ARG A 11 -5.86 -6.95 15.91
N ARG A 12 -5.22 -8.11 15.77
CA ARG A 12 -4.05 -8.28 14.91
C ARG A 12 -4.62 -8.01 13.53
N LEU A 13 -4.41 -6.80 13.01
CA LEU A 13 -4.78 -6.47 11.65
C LEU A 13 -4.06 -7.52 10.82
N GLN A 14 -4.80 -8.49 10.29
CA GLN A 14 -4.23 -9.43 9.35
C GLN A 14 -3.85 -8.57 8.15
N GLY A 15 -2.59 -8.19 8.05
CA GLY A 15 -2.10 -7.40 6.92
C GLY A 15 -2.36 -8.15 5.62
N VAL A 16 -2.50 -7.42 4.52
CA VAL A 16 -2.67 -7.99 3.18
C VAL A 16 -1.40 -8.72 2.81
N GLU A 17 -1.52 -10.01 2.50
CA GLU A 17 -0.40 -10.80 1.96
C GLU A 17 -0.29 -10.53 0.46
N LEU A 18 0.84 -9.96 0.06
CA LEU A 18 1.21 -9.76 -1.33
C LEU A 18 2.25 -10.80 -1.72
N MET A 19 2.03 -11.43 -2.86
CA MET A 19 2.98 -12.34 -3.49
C MET A 19 3.75 -11.57 -4.56
N VAL A 20 5.04 -11.82 -4.65
CA VAL A 20 5.93 -11.24 -5.65
C VAL A 20 6.49 -12.34 -6.53
N ASP A 21 6.40 -12.15 -7.85
CA ASP A 21 7.13 -12.96 -8.82
C ASP A 21 8.30 -12.13 -9.34
N LEU A 22 9.51 -12.49 -8.90
CA LEU A 22 10.74 -11.82 -9.30
C LEU A 22 11.15 -12.16 -10.74
N GLU A 23 10.73 -13.30 -11.28
CA GLU A 23 11.03 -13.70 -12.65
C GLU A 23 10.21 -12.88 -13.66
N ARG A 24 8.95 -12.58 -13.30
CA ARG A 24 8.00 -11.82 -14.12
C ARG A 24 7.92 -10.34 -13.75
N GLY A 25 8.44 -9.96 -12.58
CA GLY A 25 8.34 -8.61 -12.03
C GLY A 25 6.91 -8.21 -11.65
N GLU A 26 6.07 -9.19 -11.30
CA GLU A 26 4.65 -8.98 -11.02
C GLU A 26 4.38 -9.08 -9.50
N ILE A 27 3.41 -8.30 -9.00
CA ILE A 27 2.91 -8.40 -7.62
C ILE A 27 1.40 -8.59 -7.67
N TRP A 28 0.89 -9.52 -6.87
CA TRP A 28 -0.55 -9.74 -6.72
C TRP A 28 -0.94 -10.00 -5.27
N VAL A 29 -2.23 -9.84 -4.98
CA VAL A 29 -2.80 -10.13 -3.67
C VAL A 29 -3.10 -11.62 -3.56
N LYS A 30 -2.54 -12.29 -2.55
CA LYS A 30 -2.69 -13.73 -2.33
C LYS A 30 -4.14 -14.21 -2.31
N ASP A 31 -5.04 -13.37 -1.80
CA ASP A 31 -6.45 -13.69 -1.58
C ASP A 31 -7.30 -13.69 -2.87
N ASN A 32 -6.88 -12.99 -3.92
CA ASN A 32 -7.74 -12.73 -5.08
C ASN A 32 -7.01 -12.78 -6.44
N ASP A 33 -5.76 -13.28 -6.46
CA ASP A 33 -4.84 -13.35 -7.62
C ASP A 33 -4.72 -12.04 -8.42
N ASN A 34 -5.12 -10.92 -7.82
CA ASN A 34 -5.40 -9.71 -8.57
C ASN A 34 -4.09 -8.96 -8.77
N ARG A 35 -3.56 -9.03 -9.98
CA ARG A 35 -2.29 -8.40 -10.35
C ARG A 35 -2.38 -6.90 -10.28
N LEU A 36 -1.38 -6.28 -9.66
CA LEU A 36 -1.22 -4.84 -9.65
C LEU A 36 -0.75 -4.37 -11.03
N THR A 37 -1.35 -3.30 -11.54
CA THR A 37 -0.81 -2.62 -12.72
C THR A 37 0.50 -1.93 -12.37
N PRO A 38 1.34 -1.59 -13.35
CA PRO A 38 2.59 -0.87 -13.08
C PRO A 38 2.40 0.43 -12.28
N ALA A 39 1.33 1.21 -12.56
CA ALA A 39 1.00 2.42 -11.80
C ALA A 39 0.66 2.13 -10.33
N GLU A 40 -0.16 1.09 -10.09
CA GLU A 40 -0.57 0.67 -8.75
C GLU A 40 0.61 0.11 -7.96
N LEU A 41 1.45 -0.71 -8.60
CA LEU A 41 2.69 -1.23 -8.05
C LEU A 41 3.61 -0.08 -7.62
N ARG A 42 3.75 0.93 -8.47
CA ARG A 42 4.60 2.09 -8.19
C ARG A 42 4.07 2.90 -7.01
N LEU A 43 2.77 3.20 -6.98
CA LEU A 43 2.14 3.87 -5.85
C LEU A 43 2.35 3.09 -4.56
N LEU A 44 2.12 1.78 -4.61
CA LEU A 44 2.35 0.90 -3.48
C LEU A 44 3.82 0.96 -3.02
N ALA A 45 4.78 0.88 -3.94
CA ALA A 45 6.20 0.96 -3.61
C ALA A 45 6.58 2.30 -2.95
N ILE A 46 6.05 3.42 -3.45
CA ILE A 46 6.27 4.75 -2.87
C ILE A 46 5.71 4.80 -1.44
N LEU A 47 4.47 4.35 -1.26
CA LEU A 47 3.79 4.32 0.03
C LEU A 47 4.46 3.36 1.02
N TYR A 48 4.95 2.22 0.55
CA TYR A 48 5.63 1.19 1.36
C TYR A 48 7.00 1.67 1.83
N ARG A 49 7.80 2.31 0.95
CA ARG A 49 9.08 2.95 1.34
C ARG A 49 8.90 4.05 2.39
N ARG A 50 7.70 4.63 2.44
CA ARG A 50 7.30 5.68 3.38
C ARG A 50 6.19 5.19 4.32
N GLU A 51 6.23 3.93 4.74
CA GLU A 51 5.18 3.35 5.58
C GLU A 51 4.88 4.24 6.80
N GLY A 52 3.59 4.49 7.06
CA GLY A 52 3.14 5.37 8.14
C GLY A 52 3.33 6.87 7.91
N ARG A 53 3.97 7.29 6.81
CA ARG A 53 4.22 8.72 6.50
C ARG A 53 3.31 9.19 5.36
N PRO A 54 2.53 10.27 5.56
CA PRO A 54 1.67 10.81 4.51
C PRO A 54 2.47 11.45 3.38
N ILE A 55 1.97 11.25 2.16
CA ILE A 55 2.46 11.83 0.92
C ILE A 55 1.30 12.55 0.22
N THR A 56 1.58 13.75 -0.29
CA THR A 56 0.58 14.59 -0.97
C THR A 56 0.18 13.99 -2.31
N VAL A 57 -0.99 14.38 -2.81
CA VAL A 57 -1.47 13.90 -4.12
C VAL A 57 -0.59 14.45 -5.25
N GLU A 58 -0.14 15.69 -5.11
CA GLU A 58 0.79 16.35 -6.02
C GLU A 58 2.11 15.57 -6.10
N LEU A 59 2.71 15.22 -4.96
CA LEU A 59 3.97 14.48 -4.95
C LEU A 59 3.79 13.04 -5.47
N LEU A 60 2.64 12.42 -5.23
CA LEU A 60 2.32 11.13 -5.86
C LEU A 60 2.22 11.25 -7.38
N ALA A 61 1.65 12.33 -7.91
CA ALA A 61 1.61 12.59 -9.35
C ALA A 61 3.03 12.77 -9.90
N GLU A 62 3.85 13.62 -9.27
CA GLU A 62 5.24 13.83 -9.69
C GLU A 62 6.06 12.54 -9.71
N GLU A 63 5.90 11.68 -8.70
CA GLU A 63 6.62 10.40 -8.62
C GLU A 63 6.14 9.38 -9.66
N LEU A 64 4.89 9.50 -10.11
CA LEU A 64 4.33 8.72 -11.21
C LEU A 64 4.78 9.25 -12.57
N ASP A 65 4.84 10.56 -12.78
CA ASP A 65 5.34 11.21 -14.00
C ASP A 65 6.86 11.02 -14.20
N ARG A 66 7.62 10.91 -13.10
CA ARG A 66 9.07 10.60 -13.15
C ARG A 66 9.38 9.16 -13.55
N ASP A 67 8.36 8.31 -13.72
CA ASP A 67 8.56 6.91 -14.09
C ASP A 67 9.12 6.81 -15.52
N PRO A 68 10.34 6.25 -15.71
CA PRO A 68 10.96 6.16 -17.03
C PRO A 68 10.22 5.18 -17.96
N ALA A 69 9.38 4.30 -17.42
CA ALA A 69 8.52 3.42 -18.21
C ALA A 69 7.23 4.11 -18.68
N GLY A 70 6.99 5.38 -18.33
CA GLY A 70 5.80 6.14 -18.72
C GLY A 70 4.50 5.55 -18.18
N CYS A 71 4.59 4.65 -17.19
CA CYS A 71 3.47 3.84 -16.75
C CYS A 71 2.61 4.52 -15.68
N GLY A 72 3.02 5.70 -15.20
CA GLY A 72 2.37 6.45 -14.13
C GLY A 72 1.25 7.40 -14.56
N GLY A 73 0.91 7.49 -15.84
CA GLY A 73 -0.08 8.44 -16.34
C GLY A 73 -1.45 8.36 -15.64
N GLY A 74 -2.13 9.50 -15.53
CA GLY A 74 -3.49 9.61 -14.98
C GLY A 74 -3.56 10.20 -13.56
N ASN A 75 -4.75 10.16 -12.97
CA ASN A 75 -4.99 10.78 -11.66
C ASN A 75 -4.54 9.86 -10.52
N PRO A 76 -3.61 10.27 -9.63
CA PRO A 76 -3.17 9.44 -8.50
C PRO A 76 -4.33 8.99 -7.60
N ARG A 77 -5.38 9.81 -7.45
CA ARG A 77 -6.57 9.44 -6.66
C ARG A 77 -7.32 8.26 -7.26
N PHE A 78 -7.36 8.15 -8.58
CA PHE A 78 -7.98 7.03 -9.28
C PHE A 78 -7.17 5.75 -9.06
N HIS A 79 -5.86 5.81 -9.24
CA HIS A 79 -4.95 4.69 -8.99
C HIS A 79 -4.96 4.25 -7.52
N ILE A 80 -5.00 5.18 -6.56
CA ILE A 80 -5.17 4.87 -5.12
C ILE A 80 -6.51 4.16 -4.86
N SER A 81 -7.58 4.55 -5.54
CA SER A 81 -8.90 3.93 -5.39
C SER A 81 -8.91 2.50 -5.93
N ASN A 82 -8.29 2.27 -7.09
CA ASN A 82 -8.14 0.93 -7.65
C ASN A 82 -7.23 0.05 -6.79
N LEU A 83 -6.10 0.60 -6.35
CA LEU A 83 -5.16 -0.08 -5.45
C LEU A 83 -5.86 -0.48 -4.13
N ARG A 84 -6.64 0.43 -3.52
CA ARG A 84 -7.47 0.11 -2.34
C ARG A 84 -8.41 -1.06 -2.59
N ARG A 85 -9.10 -1.06 -3.73
CA ARG A 85 -10.01 -2.15 -4.11
C ARG A 85 -9.27 -3.47 -4.26
N LYS A 86 -8.12 -3.48 -4.94
CA LYS A 86 -7.29 -4.69 -5.12
C LYS A 86 -6.75 -5.22 -3.81
N LEU A 87 -6.30 -4.34 -2.92
CA LEU A 87 -5.80 -4.67 -1.59
C LEU A 87 -6.89 -5.07 -0.58
N GLY A 88 -8.17 -5.09 -0.97
CA GLY A 88 -9.27 -5.41 -0.05
C GLY A 88 -9.39 -4.38 1.09
N HIS A 89 -9.10 -3.11 0.81
CA HIS A 89 -9.21 -2.02 1.78
C HIS A 89 -10.66 -1.87 2.26
N GLY A 90 -10.85 -1.86 3.58
CA GLY A 90 -12.15 -1.63 4.20
C GLY A 90 -12.05 -1.03 5.60
N PRO A 91 -13.18 -0.72 6.25
CA PRO A 91 -13.21 -0.14 7.59
C PRO A 91 -12.57 -1.04 8.65
N ASP A 92 -12.74 -2.37 8.54
CA ASP A 92 -12.11 -3.36 9.44
C ASP A 92 -10.67 -3.70 9.06
N ARG A 93 -10.22 -3.33 7.85
CA ARG A 93 -8.87 -3.59 7.32
C ARG A 93 -8.33 -2.38 6.54
N PRO A 94 -7.93 -1.31 7.24
CA PRO A 94 -7.40 -0.13 6.59
C PRO A 94 -5.98 -0.43 6.07
N VAL A 95 -5.75 -0.21 4.76
CA VAL A 95 -4.46 -0.48 4.10
C VAL A 95 -3.82 0.83 3.68
N ILE A 96 -4.56 1.66 2.95
CA ILE A 96 -4.14 3.01 2.60
C ILE A 96 -5.08 3.98 3.30
N ALA A 97 -4.57 4.73 4.26
CA ALA A 97 -5.33 5.73 4.99
C ALA A 97 -5.10 7.13 4.43
N THR A 98 -6.08 8.01 4.65
CA THR A 98 -5.99 9.42 4.27
C THR A 98 -5.75 10.23 5.53
N ARG A 99 -4.75 11.11 5.52
CA ARG A 99 -4.56 12.14 6.54
C ARG A 99 -5.07 13.47 5.99
N THR A 100 -6.17 13.96 6.57
CA THR A 100 -6.83 15.20 6.16
C THR A 100 -5.85 16.35 6.11
N GLY A 101 -5.86 17.10 5.00
CA GLY A 101 -4.96 18.24 4.78
C GLY A 101 -3.52 17.88 4.37
N ILE A 102 -3.17 16.58 4.29
CA ILE A 102 -1.81 16.15 3.89
C ILE A 102 -1.84 15.21 2.69
N GLY A 103 -2.59 14.11 2.75
CA GLY A 103 -2.64 13.14 1.64
C GLY A 103 -2.78 11.70 2.10
N TYR A 104 -2.12 10.77 1.41
CA TYR A 104 -2.28 9.33 1.62
C TYR A 104 -1.07 8.71 2.31
N TYR A 105 -1.26 7.66 3.09
CA TYR A 105 -0.17 6.87 3.68
C TYR A 105 -0.55 5.40 3.75
N LEU A 106 0.47 4.54 3.73
CA LEU A 106 0.28 3.13 4.06
C LEU A 106 0.14 2.96 5.57
N VAL A 107 -0.90 2.25 5.99
CA VAL A 107 -1.09 1.89 7.40
C VAL A 107 0.03 0.93 7.81
N PRO A 108 0.78 1.22 8.89
CA PRO A 108 1.90 0.37 9.31
C PRO A 108 1.47 -1.07 9.58
N GLY A 109 2.19 -2.03 8.98
CA GLY A 109 1.92 -3.46 9.13
C GLY A 109 0.66 -3.94 8.41
N ALA A 110 0.03 -3.09 7.60
CA ALA A 110 -1.15 -3.48 6.82
C ALA A 110 -0.80 -4.28 5.56
N ILE A 111 0.48 -4.38 5.18
CA ILE A 111 0.95 -5.17 4.04
C ILE A 111 2.12 -6.05 4.47
N ASN A 112 2.08 -7.31 4.06
CA ASN A 112 3.15 -8.27 4.20
C ASN A 112 3.53 -8.76 2.81
N ILE A 113 4.79 -8.58 2.42
CA ILE A 113 5.31 -9.02 1.12
C ILE A 113 5.97 -10.39 1.32
N LYS A 114 5.61 -11.35 0.47
CA LYS A 114 6.17 -12.69 0.42
C LYS A 114 6.79 -12.94 -0.95
N GLU A 115 8.02 -13.45 -0.91
CA GLU A 115 8.78 -13.98 -2.06
C GLU A 115 8.39 -15.43 -2.34
#